data_AF-A0A8T3P627-F1
#
_entry.id   AF-A0A8T3P627-F1
#
_cell.length_a   1.000
_cell.length_b   1.000
_cell.length_c   1.000
_cell.angle_alpha   90.00
_cell.angle_beta   90.00
_cell.angle_gamma   90.00
#
_symmetry.space_group_name_H-M   'P 1'
#
loop_
_entity.id
_entity.type
_entity.pdbx_description
1 polymer ?
#
loop_
_entity_poly.entity_id
_entity_poly.type
_entity_poly.pdbx_seq_one_letter_code
_entity_poly.pdbx_strand_id
1 'polypeptide(L)' 'MSVARVSEISATSTRSFEDALQEGVKRATKTLRNVKSVWVK' A
#
# COMPACT_ATOMS: atom_id res chain seq x y z
N MET A 1 7.12 -6.54 -22.97
CA MET A 1 8.14 -6.57 -21.89
C MET A 1 7.46 -6.16 -20.60
N SER A 2 7.32 -7.05 -19.60
CA SER A 2 6.66 -6.71 -18.32
C SER A 2 7.71 -6.20 -17.33
N VAL A 3 7.61 -4.93 -16.92
CA VAL A 3 8.46 -4.35 -15.88
C VAL A 3 7.67 -4.27 -14.60
N ALA A 4 8.17 -4.92 -13.54
CA ALA A 4 7.59 -4.81 -12.20
C ALA A 4 8.13 -3.57 -11.49
N ARG A 5 7.25 -2.85 -10.79
CA ARG A 5 7.61 -1.71 -9.96
C ARG A 5 7.26 -2.05 -8.52
N VAL A 6 8.25 -1.95 -7.64
CA VAL A 6 8.06 -2.03 -6.20
C VAL A 6 8.13 -0.62 -5.63
N SER A 7 7.21 -0.27 -4.74
CA SER A 7 7.19 1.03 -4.07
C SER A 7 6.84 0.82 -2.60
N GLU A 8 7.73 1.26 -1.71
CA GLU A 8 7.50 1.21 -0.27
C GLU A 8 6.65 2.42 0.16
N ILE A 9 5.68 2.16 1.03
CA ILE A 9 4.83 3.18 1.63
C ILE A 9 4.72 2.93 3.13
N SER A 10 4.83 4.00 3.92
CA SER A 10 4.58 3.97 5.35
C SER A 10 3.28 4.72 5.62
N ALA A 11 2.36 4.08 6.32
CA ALA A 11 1.11 4.68 6.77
C ALA A 11 1.07 4.59 8.30
N THR A 12 0.62 5.67 8.92
CA THR A 12 0.49 5.79 10.38
C THR A 12 -0.94 6.19 10.70
N SER A 13 -1.62 5.43 11.57
CA SER A 13 -2.95 5.78 12.10
C SER A 13 -2.88 5.90 13.61
N THR A 14 -3.67 6.81 14.16
CA THR A 14 -3.85 7.03 15.59
C THR A 14 -4.85 6.06 16.23
N ARG A 15 -5.63 5.32 15.43
CA ARG A 15 -6.60 4.34 15.92
C ARG A 15 -5.97 2.97 16.16
N SER A 16 -5.47 2.37 15.10
CA SER A 16 -5.01 0.98 15.11
C SER A 16 -4.02 0.74 13.96
N PHE A 17 -3.21 -0.31 14.12
CA PHE A 17 -2.34 -0.80 13.06
C PHE A 17 -3.11 -1.19 11.79
N GLU A 18 -4.25 -1.86 11.93
CA GLU A 18 -5.06 -2.31 10.79
C GLU A 18 -5.71 -1.14 10.02
N ASP A 19 -6.05 -0.07 10.72
CA ASP A 19 -6.56 1.17 10.12
C ASP A 19 -5.46 1.86 9.29
N ALA A 20 -4.23 1.90 9.82
CA ALA A 20 -3.06 2.39 9.08
C ALA A 20 -2.81 1.58 7.79
N LEU A 21 -2.95 0.24 7.87
CA LEU A 21 -2.79 -0.65 6.72
C LEU A 21 -3.85 -0.35 5.65
N GLN A 22 -5.13 -0.30 6.04
CA GLN A 22 -6.23 -0.01 5.10
C GLN A 22 -6.06 1.35 4.42
N GLU A 23 -5.70 2.38 5.18
CA GLU A 23 -5.48 3.72 4.63
C GLU A 23 -4.31 3.75 3.64
N GLY A 24 -3.19 3.10 4.00
CA GLY A 24 -2.03 2.94 3.13
C GLY A 24 -2.36 2.24 1.81
N VAL A 25 -3.08 1.12 1.86
CA VAL A 25 -3.52 0.36 0.68
C VAL A 25 -4.48 1.19 -0.18
N LYS A 26 -5.43 1.89 0.44
CA LYS A 26 -6.39 2.75 -0.27
C LYS A 26 -5.70 3.91 -0.98
N ARG A 27 -4.69 4.52 -0.36
CA ARG A 27 -3.86 5.56 -0.99
C ARG A 27 -3.04 5.00 -2.15
N ALA A 28 -2.38 3.86 -1.96
CA ALA A 28 -1.59 3.20 -2.99
C ALA A 28 -2.45 2.86 -4.22
N THR A 29 -3.64 2.28 -4.01
CA THR A 29 -4.54 1.88 -5.10
C THR A 29 -5.12 3.08 -5.86
N LYS A 30 -5.13 4.28 -5.26
CA LYS A 30 -5.58 5.50 -5.95
C LYS A 30 -4.60 5.96 -7.03
N THR A 31 -3.31 5.68 -6.88
CA THR A 31 -2.25 6.14 -7.80
C THR A 31 -1.60 5.01 -8.59
N LEU A 32 -1.47 3.82 -8.00
CA LEU A 32 -0.91 2.63 -8.61
C LEU A 32 -2.02 1.79 -9.25
N ARG A 33 -1.86 1.47 -10.53
CA ARG A 33 -2.75 0.54 -11.25
C ARG A 33 -2.17 -0.87 -11.20
N ASN A 34 -3.04 -1.88 -11.16
CA ASN A 34 -2.67 -3.30 -11.15
C ASN A 34 -1.81 -3.73 -9.94
N VAL A 35 -2.15 -3.25 -8.73
CA VAL A 35 -1.56 -3.74 -7.48
C VAL A 35 -1.89 -5.23 -7.31
N LYS A 36 -0.87 -6.10 -7.20
CA LYS A 36 -1.06 -7.55 -7.08
C LYS A 36 -0.91 -8.08 -5.65
N SER A 37 0.00 -7.50 -4.89
CA SER A 37 0.30 -7.93 -3.53
C SER A 37 0.83 -6.76 -2.72
N VAL A 38 0.51 -6.78 -1.43
CA VAL A 38 1.04 -5.86 -0.42
C VAL A 38 1.59 -6.74 0.69
N TRP A 39 2.79 -6.45 1.17
CA TRP A 39 3.40 -7.13 2.31
C TRP A 39 3.72 -6.11 3.41
N VAL A 40 3.65 -6.57 4.65
CA VAL A 40 4.03 -5.79 5.83
C VAL A 40 5.43 -6.24 6.22
N LYS A 41 6.31 -5.29 6.53
CA LYS A 41 7.63 -5.54 7.11
C LYS A 41 7.63 -5.17 8.58
#